data_AF-A0A1S8B9M8-F1
#
_entry.id   AF-A0A1S8B9M8-F1
#
_cell.length_a   1.000
_cell.length_b   1.000
_cell.length_c   1.000
_cell.angle_alpha   90.00
_cell.angle_beta   90.00
_cell.angle_gamma   90.00
#
_symmetry.space_group_name_H-M   'P 1'
#
loop_
_entity.id
_entity.type
_entity.pdbx_description
1 polymer ?
#
loop_
_entity_poly.entity_id
_entity_poly.type
_entity_poly.pdbx_seq_one_letter_code
_entity_poly.pdbx_strand_id
1 'polypeptide(L)' 'MTAIDTDVRAVQKMFDVNVFGPMRMVHHFHGLLIRAGGAIVNIGSIGGLIPYPYGGKPLDPTRKSAVC' A
#
# COMPACT_ATOMS: atom_id res chain seq x y z
N MET A 1 -1.90 -6.27 18.02
CA MET A 1 -1.33 -7.44 17.34
C MET A 1 0.16 -7.18 17.25
N THR A 2 0.95 -7.75 18.14
CA THR A 2 2.38 -7.48 18.06
C THR A 2 2.93 -8.03 16.74
N ALA A 3 4.11 -7.60 16.31
CA ALA A 3 4.68 -8.08 15.05
C ALA A 3 4.78 -9.62 15.02
N ILE A 4 5.00 -10.24 16.19
CA ILE A 4 5.06 -11.71 16.34
C ILE A 4 3.70 -12.39 16.18
N ASP A 5 2.59 -11.70 16.40
CA ASP A 5 1.26 -12.29 16.26
C ASP A 5 0.74 -12.19 14.82
N THR A 6 1.31 -11.31 14.00
CA THR A 6 0.74 -10.93 12.70
C THR A 6 0.78 -12.07 11.68
N ASP A 7 -0.35 -12.37 11.04
CA ASP A 7 -0.41 -13.35 9.96
C ASP A 7 0.35 -12.86 8.72
N VAL A 8 1.37 -13.62 8.33
CA VAL A 8 2.21 -13.35 7.16
C VAL A 8 1.37 -13.28 5.87
N ARG A 9 0.31 -14.07 5.74
CA ARG A 9 -0.55 -14.04 4.54
C ARG A 9 -1.32 -12.73 4.43
N ALA A 10 -1.77 -12.18 5.56
CA ALA A 10 -2.40 -10.87 5.59
C ALA A 10 -1.40 -9.77 5.17
N VAL A 11 -0.15 -9.85 5.62
CA VAL A 11 0.92 -8.92 5.21
C VAL A 11 1.19 -9.02 3.72
N GLN A 12 1.35 -10.24 3.19
CA GLN A 12 1.61 -10.45 1.78
C GLN A 12 0.48 -9.88 0.90
N LYS A 13 -0.78 -10.09 1.30
CA LYS A 13 -1.93 -9.48 0.63
C LYS A 13 -1.87 -7.95 0.63
N MET A 14 -1.43 -7.32 1.72
CA MET A 14 -1.28 -5.86 1.77
C MET A 14 -0.24 -5.37 0.75
N PHE A 15 0.90 -6.06 0.61
CA PHE A 15 1.90 -5.71 -0.40
C PHE A 15 1.43 -5.98 -1.83
N ASP A 16 0.75 -7.11 -2.07
CA ASP A 16 0.18 -7.45 -3.37
C ASP A 16 -0.78 -6.40 -3.91
N VAL A 17 -1.58 -5.80 -3.01
CA VAL A 17 -2.55 -4.76 -3.36
C VAL A 17 -1.90 -3.38 -3.39
N ASN A 18 -1.20 -2.96 -2.34
CA ASN A 18 -0.78 -1.57 -2.16
C ASN A 18 0.54 -1.22 -2.84
N VAL A 19 1.42 -2.20 -3.08
CA VAL A 19 2.73 -1.96 -3.71
C VAL A 19 2.71 -2.52 -5.12
N PHE A 20 2.50 -3.83 -5.26
CA PHE A 20 2.57 -4.48 -6.55
C PHE A 20 1.37 -4.16 -7.44
N GLY A 21 0.21 -3.85 -6.87
CA GLY A 21 -0.98 -3.40 -7.61
C GLY A 21 -0.71 -2.14 -8.45
N PRO A 22 -0.34 -0.99 -7.83
CA PRO A 22 0.03 0.22 -8.54
C PRO A 22 1.18 0.03 -9.53
N MET A 23 2.20 -0.78 -9.19
CA MET A 23 3.31 -1.06 -10.13
C MET A 23 2.82 -1.74 -11.41
N ARG A 24 1.96 -2.77 -11.28
CA ARG A 24 1.34 -3.43 -12.45
C ARG A 24 0.46 -2.46 -13.23
N MET A 25 -0.32 -1.62 -12.55
CA MET A 25 -1.15 -0.60 -13.20
C MET A 25 -0.30 0.36 -14.04
N VAL A 26 0.74 0.95 -13.46
CA VAL A 26 1.66 1.87 -14.17
C VAL A 26 2.27 1.17 -15.39
N HIS A 27 2.71 -0.09 -15.25
CA HIS A 27 3.28 -0.86 -16.36
C HIS A 27 2.34 -1.04 -17.56
N HIS A 28 1.02 -1.08 -17.34
CA HIS A 28 0.06 -1.20 -18.44
C HIS A 28 -0.39 0.17 -18.99
N PHE A 29 -0.50 1.19 -18.13
CA PHE A 29 -1.08 2.48 -18.51
C PHE A 29 -0.07 3.56 -18.88
N HIS A 30 1.24 3.40 -18.61
CA HIS A 30 2.23 4.46 -18.84
C HIS A 30 2.22 5.00 -20.28
N GLY A 31 2.04 4.14 -21.29
CA GLY A 31 1.97 4.58 -22.69
C GLY A 31 0.77 5.48 -23.00
N LEU A 32 -0.37 5.27 -22.33
CA LEU A 32 -1.54 6.15 -22.47
C LEU A 32 -1.32 7.47 -21.72
N LEU A 33 -0.79 7.40 -20.51
CA LEU A 33 -0.53 8.55 -19.66
C LEU A 33 0.48 9.52 -20.28
N ILE A 34 1.58 9.01 -20.83
CA ILE A 34 2.60 9.83 -21.50
C ILE A 34 1.99 10.58 -22.69
N ARG A 35 1.20 9.90 -23.54
CA ARG A 35 0.54 10.52 -24.70
C ARG A 35 -0.48 11.58 -24.30
N ALA A 36 -1.20 11.37 -23.20
CA ALA A 36 -2.17 12.31 -22.69
C ALA A 36 -1.55 13.44 -21.85
N GLY A 37 -0.25 13.38 -21.53
CA GLY A 37 0.38 14.28 -20.55
C GLY A 37 -0.22 14.13 -19.14
N GLY A 38 -0.76 12.95 -18.83
CA GLY A 38 -1.48 12.66 -17.59
C GLY A 38 -0.56 12.34 -16.42
N ALA A 39 -1.12 12.40 -15.21
CA ALA A 39 -0.42 12.09 -13.97
C ALA A 39 -1.09 10.94 -13.20
N ILE A 40 -0.29 10.16 -12.47
CA ILE A 40 -0.76 9.19 -11.49
C ILE A 40 -0.53 9.77 -10.10
N VAL A 41 -1.56 9.72 -9.25
CA VAL A 41 -1.46 10.07 -7.83
C VAL A 41 -1.67 8.81 -7.01
N ASN A 42 -0.60 8.31 -6.41
CA ASN A 42 -0.69 7.23 -5.43
C ASN A 42 -1.03 7.83 -4.05
N ILE A 43 -2.05 7.28 -3.40
CA ILE A 43 -2.42 7.66 -2.05
C ILE A 43 -1.58 6.85 -1.09
N GLY A 44 -0.94 7.52 -0.13
CA GLY A 44 -0.11 6.89 0.89
C GLY A 44 -0.38 7.40 2.29
N SER A 45 0.41 6.94 3.26
CA SER A 45 0.28 7.29 4.67
C SER A 45 1.63 7.69 5.24
N ILE A 46 1.63 8.73 6.08
CA ILE A 46 2.83 9.17 6.81
C ILE A 46 3.45 8.05 7.66
N GLY A 47 2.66 7.05 8.06
CA GLY A 47 3.13 5.87 8.78
C GLY A 47 4.08 4.97 7.97
N GLY A 48 4.17 5.12 6.64
CA GLY A 48 5.17 4.46 5.80
C GLY A 48 6.53 5.16 5.78
N LEU A 49 6.58 6.44 6.19
CA LEU A 49 7.81 7.25 6.18
C LEU A 49 8.49 7.28 7.55
N ILE A 50 7.70 7.34 8.62
CA ILE A 50 8.19 7.53 9.98
C ILE A 50 7.92 6.26 10.80
N PRO A 51 8.91 5.73 11.55
CA PRO A 51 8.69 4.59 12.43
C PRO A 51 7.55 4.89 13.42
N TYR A 52 6.48 4.11 13.33
CA TYR A 52 5.32 4.24 14.22
C TYR A 52 5.35 3.12 15.28
N PRO A 53 5.90 3.36 16.48
CA PRO A 53 5.99 2.34 17.52
C PRO A 53 4.59 1.81 17.86
N TYR A 54 4.48 0.49 18.00
CA TYR A 54 3.21 -0.22 18.20
C TYR A 54 2.20 -0.09 17.04
N GLY A 55 2.67 0.14 15.81
CA GLY A 55 1.82 0.15 14.59
C GLY A 55 1.13 -1.17 14.25
N GLY A 56 1.55 -2.28 14.85
CA GLY A 56 0.83 -3.55 14.84
C GLY A 56 -0.46 -3.49 15.67
N LYS A 57 -1.49 -2.83 15.17
CA LYS A 57 -2.83 -2.82 15.80
C LYS A 57 -3.78 -3.73 15.02
N PRO A 58 -4.84 -4.26 15.66
CA PRO A 58 -5.82 -5.08 14.97
C PRO A 58 -6.33 -4.33 13.74
N LEU A 59 -6.19 -4.96 12.58
CA LEU A 59 -6.80 -4.48 11.35
C LEU A 59 -8.31 -4.65 11.51
N ASP A 60 -8.98 -3.58 11.89
CA ASP A 60 -10.38 -3.41 11.56
C ASP A 60 -10.50 -3.46 10.02
N PRO A 61 -11.29 -4.38 9.44
CA PRO A 61 -11.45 -4.49 7.99
C PRO A 61 -11.98 -3.19 7.34
N THR A 62 -12.41 -2.20 8.14
CA THR A 62 -12.86 -0.88 7.69
C THR A 62 -11.80 0.24 7.83
N ARG A 63 -10.66 0.00 8.51
CA ARG A 63 -9.61 1.03 8.67
C ARG A 63 -8.45 0.85 7.70
N LYS A 64 -8.25 1.88 6.87
CA LYS A 64 -7.04 2.12 6.08
C LYS A 64 -5.86 2.48 6.99
N SER A 65 -5.24 1.53 7.67
CA SER A 65 -4.01 1.79 8.44
C SER A 65 -2.86 0.94 7.90
N ALA A 66 -2.43 1.29 6.70
CA ALA A 66 -1.13 1.08 6.06
C ALA A 66 -1.33 1.10 4.54
N VAL A 67 -1.64 2.27 4.01
CA VAL A 67 -1.32 2.54 2.60
C VAL A 67 0.06 3.18 2.65
N CYS A 68 1.04 2.60 1.96
CA CYS A 68 2.40 3.17 1.89
C CYS A 68 2.33 4.62 1.39
#